data_AF-A0A3M4PHB5-F1
#
_entry.id   AF-A0A3M4PHB5-F1
#
_cell.length_a   1.000
_cell.length_b   1.000
_cell.length_c   1.000
_cell.angle_alpha   90.00
_cell.angle_beta   90.00
_cell.angle_gamma   90.00
#
_symmetry.space_group_name_H-M   'P 1'
#
loop_
_entity.id
_entity.type
_entity.pdbx_description
1 polymer ?
#
loop_
_entity_poly.entity_id
_entity_poly.type
_entity_poly.pdbx_seq_one_letter_code
_entity_poly.pdbx_strand_id
1 'polypeptide(L)'
;QTLSMEERTNYPLCLNVDDLGDDFMLTIQAVKQISATRIGEYMQVALHSLVEALERTPQAALNSLPILPDDERELLLAGFNDTAHPYPRDVLIHQLIEHQVNQRPDACAVRGDSGPLLTYAELNQQANQLAHRLIELGVEPDSRVAVSLRRGQEMVVALLGILKAGGAYVPIDPDLPSARQAYMLSDSAPRAVLTSSDLLADLPALSVPVLVLDNRDDLAQLAKQPSGNPDAKALGLQPNHLAYVLY
;
A
#
# COMPACT_ATOMS: atom_id res chain seq x y z
N GLN A 1 14.75 56.01 -25.25
CA GLN A 1 14.31 54.95 -26.17
C GLN A 1 14.95 53.67 -25.66
N THR A 2 14.18 52.83 -24.97
CA THR A 2 14.68 51.55 -24.47
C THR A 2 14.60 50.56 -25.63
N LEU A 3 15.74 50.16 -26.17
CA LEU A 3 15.84 49.09 -27.15
C LEU A 3 15.47 47.78 -26.44
N SER A 4 14.24 47.31 -26.63
CA SER A 4 13.87 45.94 -26.26
C SER A 4 14.58 45.00 -27.24
N MET A 5 15.56 44.26 -26.75
CA MET A 5 16.22 43.20 -27.50
C MET A 5 15.54 41.88 -27.13
N GLU A 6 14.59 41.45 -27.95
CA GLU A 6 14.04 40.09 -27.84
C GLU A 6 15.05 39.09 -28.44
N GLU A 7 15.94 38.57 -27.60
CA GLU A 7 16.75 37.40 -27.96
C GLU A 7 15.85 36.16 -28.02
N ARG A 8 15.43 35.76 -29.22
CA ARG A 8 14.77 34.46 -29.42
C ARG A 8 15.80 33.35 -29.30
N THR A 9 16.02 32.87 -28.09
CA THR A 9 16.82 31.67 -27.85
C THR A 9 16.02 30.43 -28.24
N ASN A 10 16.69 29.38 -28.75
CA ASN A 10 16.06 28.08 -29.05
C ASN A 10 15.73 27.26 -27.78
N TYR A 11 15.74 27.90 -26.60
CA TYR A 11 15.55 27.25 -25.32
C TYR A 11 14.12 27.48 -24.81
N PRO A 12 13.52 26.48 -24.13
CA PRO A 12 12.15 26.59 -23.63
C PRO A 12 11.99 27.59 -22.47
N LEU A 13 13.08 27.99 -21.83
CA LEU A 13 13.13 28.96 -20.75
C LEU A 13 14.47 29.70 -20.81
N CYS A 14 14.43 31.02 -20.68
CA CYS A 14 15.57 31.92 -20.58
C CYS A 14 15.30 32.91 -19.44
N LEU A 15 16.27 33.04 -18.52
CA LEU A 15 16.29 34.02 -17.44
C LEU A 15 17.53 34.89 -17.65
N ASN A 16 17.33 36.16 -17.96
CA ASN A 16 18.39 37.14 -18.05
C ASN A 16 18.42 37.97 -16.77
N VAL A 17 19.63 38.26 -16.29
CA VAL A 17 19.87 39.09 -15.12
C VAL A 17 20.66 40.31 -15.58
N ASP A 18 20.03 41.48 -15.53
CA ASP A 18 20.68 42.74 -15.83
C ASP A 18 21.06 43.43 -14.52
N ASP A 19 22.34 43.75 -14.37
CA ASP A 19 22.87 44.56 -13.27
C ASP A 19 22.69 46.04 -13.58
N LEU A 20 21.88 46.73 -12.78
CA LEU A 20 21.61 48.16 -12.91
C LEU A 20 22.50 49.01 -11.99
N GLY A 21 23.44 48.39 -11.28
CA GLY A 21 24.34 49.00 -10.30
C GLY A 21 23.82 48.89 -8.87
N ASP A 22 22.66 49.50 -8.61
CA ASP A 22 22.03 49.47 -7.27
C ASP A 22 20.96 48.37 -7.14
N ASP A 23 20.47 47.84 -8.26
CA ASP A 23 19.41 46.84 -8.34
C ASP A 23 19.70 45.81 -9.44
N PHE A 24 19.01 44.67 -9.39
CA PHE A 24 18.99 43.69 -10.48
C PHE A 24 17.61 43.65 -11.16
N MET A 25 17.59 43.52 -12.49
CA MET A 25 16.39 43.24 -13.26
C MET A 25 16.42 41.82 -13.78
N LEU A 26 15.33 41.08 -13.52
CA LEU A 26 15.14 39.71 -14.03
C LEU A 26 14.19 39.74 -15.21
N THR A 27 14.68 39.35 -16.40
CA THR A 27 13.83 39.19 -17.60
C THR A 27 13.65 37.71 -17.88
N ILE A 28 12.41 37.22 -17.81
CA ILE A 28 12.07 35.81 -18.01
C ILE A 28 11.30 35.65 -19.31
N GLN A 29 11.83 34.80 -20.19
CA GLN A 29 11.17 34.38 -21.42
C GLN A 29 10.97 32.87 -21.36
N ALA A 30 9.74 32.41 -21.52
CA ALA A 30 9.41 31.00 -21.43
C ALA A 30 8.38 30.61 -22.50
N VAL A 31 8.42 29.35 -22.93
CA VAL A 31 7.35 28.77 -23.76
C VAL A 31 6.05 28.71 -22.97
N LYS A 32 4.90 28.67 -23.65
CA LYS A 32 3.56 28.73 -23.04
C LYS A 32 3.32 27.70 -21.93
N GLN A 33 3.99 26.55 -21.98
CA GLN A 33 3.88 25.48 -20.98
C GLN A 33 4.54 25.82 -19.64
N ILE A 34 5.40 26.84 -19.60
CA ILE A 34 6.13 27.28 -18.41
C ILE A 34 5.62 28.67 -18.03
N SER A 35 5.17 28.83 -16.79
CA SER A 35 4.75 30.14 -16.29
C SER A 35 5.97 31.00 -15.98
N ALA A 36 6.29 31.96 -16.85
CA ALA A 36 7.36 32.93 -16.63
C ALA A 36 7.17 33.70 -15.32
N THR A 37 5.93 34.06 -14.97
CA THR A 37 5.58 34.73 -13.70
C THR A 37 5.99 33.89 -12.50
N ARG A 38 5.64 32.60 -12.50
CA ARG A 38 5.93 31.69 -11.39
C ARG A 38 7.44 31.46 -11.22
N ILE A 39 8.18 31.37 -12.34
CA ILE A 39 9.64 31.34 -12.30
C ILE A 39 10.21 32.64 -11.70
N GLY A 40 9.59 33.78 -12.01
CA GLY A 40 9.97 35.08 -11.44
C GLY A 40 9.79 35.12 -9.93
N GLU A 41 8.64 34.68 -9.45
CA GLU A 41 8.34 34.57 -8.02
C GLU A 41 9.36 33.65 -7.31
N TYR A 42 9.71 32.52 -7.92
CA TYR A 42 10.71 31.61 -7.38
C TYR A 42 12.10 32.25 -7.29
N MET A 43 12.53 32.93 -8.34
CA MET A 43 13.82 33.58 -8.38
C MET A 43 13.89 34.74 -7.38
N GLN A 44 12.80 35.47 -7.17
CA GLN A 44 12.72 36.51 -6.15
C GLN A 44 12.89 35.93 -4.74
N VAL A 45 12.15 34.86 -4.41
CA VAL A 45 12.27 34.19 -3.11
C VAL A 45 13.68 33.62 -2.92
N ALA A 46 14.24 32.97 -3.94
CA ALA A 46 15.57 32.38 -3.88
C ALA A 46 16.68 33.43 -3.67
N LEU A 47 16.63 34.54 -4.40
CA LEU A 47 17.62 35.63 -4.27
C LEU A 47 17.50 36.32 -2.91
N HIS A 48 16.28 36.60 -2.45
CA HIS A 48 16.05 37.18 -1.12
C HIS A 48 16.61 36.26 -0.02
N SER A 49 16.29 34.97 -0.10
CA SER A 49 16.77 33.97 0.85
C SER A 49 18.29 33.83 0.85
N LEU A 50 18.91 33.93 -0.34
CA LEU A 50 20.37 33.89 -0.47
C LEU A 50 21.03 35.10 0.17
N VAL A 51 20.51 36.31 -0.07
CA VAL A 51 21.03 37.54 0.55
C VAL A 51 20.90 37.46 2.06
N GLU A 52 19.74 37.08 2.59
CA GLU A 52 19.53 36.92 4.03
C GLU A 52 20.47 35.88 4.63
N ALA A 53 20.67 34.75 3.94
CA ALA A 53 21.61 33.71 4.38
C ALA A 53 23.05 34.21 4.39
N LEU A 54 23.50 34.94 3.37
CA LEU A 54 24.86 35.52 3.33
C LEU A 54 25.10 36.52 4.47
N GLU A 55 24.09 37.32 4.82
CA GLU A 55 24.19 38.31 5.90
C GLU A 55 24.17 37.67 7.30
N ARG A 56 23.31 36.67 7.52
CA ARG A 56 23.03 36.16 8.86
C ARG A 56 23.63 34.79 9.16
N THR A 57 23.69 33.91 8.15
CA THR A 57 24.06 32.50 8.30
C THR A 57 24.85 31.98 7.09
N PRO A 58 26.03 32.56 6.77
CA PRO A 58 26.75 32.28 5.52
C PRO A 58 27.25 30.84 5.37
N GLN A 59 27.24 30.06 6.45
CA GLN A 59 27.60 28.63 6.47
C GLN A 59 26.38 27.71 6.27
N ALA A 60 25.17 28.27 6.11
CA ALA A 60 23.98 27.49 5.81
C ALA A 60 24.13 26.76 4.46
N ALA A 61 23.59 25.55 4.39
CA ALA A 61 23.65 24.78 3.16
C ALA A 61 22.76 25.43 2.08
N LEU A 62 23.27 25.53 0.84
CA LEU A 62 22.51 26.17 -0.25
C LEU A 62 21.14 25.52 -0.47
N ASN A 63 21.03 24.20 -0.27
CA ASN A 63 19.78 23.45 -0.45
C ASN A 63 18.76 23.64 0.69
N SER A 64 19.09 24.37 1.76
CA SER A 64 18.12 24.72 2.81
C SER A 64 17.39 26.04 2.55
N LEU A 65 17.80 26.80 1.52
CA LEU A 65 17.18 28.09 1.22
C LEU A 65 15.81 27.89 0.56
N PRO A 66 14.75 28.59 1.02
CA PRO A 66 13.46 28.52 0.38
C PRO A 66 13.51 29.16 -1.01
N ILE A 67 12.77 28.55 -1.93
CA ILE A 67 12.59 29.01 -3.32
C ILE A 67 11.09 29.21 -3.60
N LEU A 68 10.23 28.53 -2.86
CA LEU A 68 8.79 28.63 -3.04
C LEU A 68 8.23 29.83 -2.29
N PRO A 69 7.35 30.62 -2.92
CA PRO A 69 6.47 31.57 -2.23
C PRO A 69 5.72 30.90 -1.08
N ASP A 70 5.44 31.67 -0.02
CA ASP A 70 4.84 31.13 1.21
C ASP A 70 3.44 30.55 0.98
N ASP A 71 2.63 31.18 0.13
CA ASP A 71 1.29 30.72 -0.25
C ASP A 71 1.35 29.41 -1.04
N GLU A 72 2.29 29.29 -1.97
CA GLU A 72 2.51 28.05 -2.70
C GLU A 72 3.02 26.94 -1.77
N ARG A 73 3.95 27.26 -0.87
CA ARG A 73 4.46 26.32 0.13
C ARG A 73 3.33 25.82 1.04
N GLU A 74 2.45 26.72 1.49
CA GLU A 74 1.28 26.36 2.30
C GLU A 74 0.32 25.45 1.51
N LEU A 75 0.05 25.78 0.25
CA LEU A 75 -0.78 24.94 -0.62
C LEU A 75 -0.19 23.54 -0.78
N LEU A 76 1.11 23.41 -1.03
CA LEU A 76 1.77 22.13 -1.24
C LEU A 76 1.90 21.29 0.03
N LEU A 77 2.13 21.93 1.18
CA LEU A 77 2.37 21.25 2.45
C LEU A 77 1.08 20.98 3.23
N ALA A 78 0.12 21.90 3.20
CA ALA A 78 -1.13 21.80 3.94
C ALA A 78 -2.33 21.61 3.00
N GLY A 79 -2.50 22.48 2.00
CA GLY A 79 -3.71 22.47 1.15
C GLY A 79 -3.94 21.14 0.42
N PHE A 80 -2.93 20.61 -0.28
CA PHE A 80 -3.02 19.33 -0.97
C PHE A 80 -2.92 18.11 -0.03
N ASN A 81 -2.41 18.29 1.19
CA ASN A 81 -2.26 17.21 2.18
C ASN A 81 -3.34 17.24 3.27
N ASP A 82 -4.39 18.06 3.13
CA ASP A 82 -5.56 18.06 4.01
C ASP A 82 -6.46 16.85 3.73
N THR A 83 -5.89 15.66 3.95
CA THR A 83 -6.55 14.36 3.74
C THR A 83 -7.01 13.74 5.06
N ALA A 84 -7.02 14.52 6.14
CA ALA A 84 -7.37 14.05 7.47
C ALA A 84 -8.89 13.83 7.56
N HIS A 85 -9.31 12.57 7.50
CA HIS A 85 -10.70 12.18 7.72
C HIS A 85 -10.82 11.24 8.92
N PRO A 86 -11.92 11.35 9.70
CA PRO A 86 -12.23 10.37 10.73
C PRO A 86 -12.34 8.97 10.12
N TYR A 87 -11.51 8.06 10.58
CA TYR A 87 -11.52 6.65 10.18
C TYR A 87 -11.41 5.80 11.45
N PRO A 88 -12.21 4.73 11.60
CA PRO A 88 -12.14 3.86 12.77
C PRO A 88 -10.82 3.08 12.76
N ARG A 89 -9.82 3.60 13.48
CA ARG A 89 -8.47 3.01 13.55
C ARG A 89 -8.39 1.77 14.45
N ASP A 90 -9.39 1.56 15.29
CA ASP A 90 -9.41 0.49 16.30
C ASP A 90 -10.19 -0.76 15.85
N VAL A 91 -10.69 -0.78 14.61
CA VAL A 91 -11.48 -1.90 14.07
C VAL A 91 -10.65 -2.68 13.06
N LEU A 92 -10.58 -3.99 13.23
CA LEU A 92 -9.82 -4.87 12.34
C LEU A 92 -10.62 -5.16 11.05
N ILE A 93 -9.92 -5.36 9.93
CA ILE A 93 -10.55 -5.60 8.61
C ILE A 93 -11.54 -6.77 8.66
N HIS A 94 -11.16 -7.88 9.30
CA HIS A 94 -12.05 -9.04 9.42
C HIS A 94 -13.30 -8.75 10.27
N GLN A 95 -13.22 -7.85 11.24
CA GLN A 95 -14.37 -7.43 12.06
C GLN A 95 -15.37 -6.57 11.28
N LEU A 96 -14.90 -5.77 10.30
CA LEU A 96 -15.79 -5.06 9.38
C LEU A 96 -16.63 -6.05 8.54
N ILE A 97 -16.02 -7.16 8.12
CA ILE A 97 -16.72 -8.24 7.42
C ILE A 97 -17.70 -8.95 8.36
N GLU A 98 -17.31 -9.26 9.59
CA GLU A 98 -18.20 -9.85 10.61
C GLU A 98 -19.41 -8.96 10.91
N HIS A 99 -19.22 -7.65 10.93
CA HIS A 99 -20.32 -6.70 11.09
C HIS A 99 -21.31 -6.79 9.92
N GLN A 100 -20.81 -6.94 8.70
CA GLN A 100 -21.63 -7.13 7.51
C GLN A 100 -22.37 -8.48 7.52
N VAL A 101 -21.73 -9.54 8.03
CA VAL A 101 -22.35 -10.86 8.21
C VAL A 101 -23.57 -10.79 9.12
N ASN A 102 -23.45 -10.04 10.23
CA ASN A 102 -24.58 -9.84 11.16
C ASN A 102 -25.72 -9.02 10.55
N GLN A 103 -25.42 -8.08 9.67
CA GLN A 103 -26.44 -7.23 9.04
C GLN A 103 -27.13 -7.89 7.85
N ARG A 104 -26.38 -8.62 7.01
CA ARG A 104 -26.85 -9.13 5.71
C ARG A 104 -26.27 -10.53 5.43
N PRO A 105 -26.60 -11.55 6.24
CA PRO A 105 -25.97 -12.86 6.16
C PRO A 105 -26.15 -13.53 4.79
N ASP A 106 -27.35 -13.44 4.21
CA ASP A 106 -27.71 -14.10 2.94
C ASP A 106 -27.35 -13.28 1.70
N ALA A 107 -26.76 -12.09 1.87
CA ALA A 107 -26.34 -11.27 0.72
C ALA A 107 -25.08 -11.87 0.08
N CYS A 108 -24.98 -11.74 -1.24
CA CYS A 108 -23.78 -12.13 -1.99
C CYS A 108 -22.55 -11.35 -1.49
N ALA A 109 -21.52 -12.08 -1.06
CA ALA A 109 -20.22 -11.54 -0.66
C ALA A 109 -19.17 -11.73 -1.77
N VAL A 110 -19.10 -12.93 -2.36
CA VAL A 110 -18.10 -13.26 -3.39
C VAL A 110 -18.77 -13.99 -4.54
N ARG A 111 -18.48 -13.56 -5.77
CA ARG A 111 -18.93 -14.23 -6.99
C ARG A 111 -17.77 -14.32 -7.96
N GLY A 112 -17.38 -15.53 -8.32
CA GLY A 112 -16.41 -15.77 -9.39
C GLY A 112 -17.06 -15.80 -10.76
N ASP A 113 -16.24 -15.97 -11.79
CA ASP A 113 -16.69 -16.13 -13.19
C ASP A 113 -17.42 -17.46 -13.40
N SER A 114 -17.07 -18.48 -12.61
CA SER A 114 -17.71 -19.80 -12.59
C SER A 114 -17.86 -20.28 -11.14
N GLY A 115 -18.81 -21.18 -10.91
CA GLY A 115 -19.12 -21.71 -9.57
C GLY A 115 -20.31 -21.02 -8.87
N PRO A 116 -20.72 -21.56 -7.71
CA PRO A 116 -21.77 -20.95 -6.88
C PRO A 116 -21.29 -19.59 -6.36
N LEU A 117 -22.19 -18.70 -5.95
CA LEU A 117 -21.80 -17.51 -5.18
C LEU A 117 -21.57 -17.90 -3.71
N LEU A 118 -20.77 -17.13 -2.98
CA LEU A 118 -20.71 -17.19 -1.53
C LEU A 118 -21.47 -16.01 -0.94
N THR A 119 -22.37 -16.32 -0.02
CA THR A 119 -22.99 -15.34 0.87
C THR A 119 -22.02 -14.86 1.94
N TYR A 120 -22.35 -13.78 2.65
CA TYR A 120 -21.54 -13.32 3.80
C TYR A 120 -21.46 -14.40 4.89
N ALA A 121 -22.57 -15.08 5.18
CA ALA A 121 -22.60 -16.16 6.17
C ALA A 121 -21.66 -17.32 5.80
N GLU A 122 -21.70 -17.77 4.54
CA GLU A 122 -20.84 -18.86 4.05
C GLU A 122 -19.37 -18.47 4.02
N LEU A 123 -19.04 -17.26 3.52
CA LEU A 123 -17.69 -16.74 3.53
C LEU A 123 -17.12 -16.69 4.95
N ASN A 124 -17.89 -16.16 5.90
CA ASN A 124 -17.43 -16.03 7.28
C ASN A 124 -17.25 -17.39 7.95
N GLN A 125 -18.17 -18.34 7.74
CA GLN A 125 -18.04 -19.69 8.26
C GLN A 125 -16.76 -20.38 7.74
N GLN A 126 -16.53 -20.36 6.43
CA GLN A 126 -15.36 -21.00 5.83
C GLN A 126 -14.06 -20.33 6.31
N ALA A 127 -14.02 -19.00 6.37
CA ALA A 127 -12.87 -18.27 6.88
C ALA A 127 -12.61 -18.51 8.37
N ASN A 128 -13.66 -18.65 9.20
CA ASN A 128 -13.52 -18.99 10.61
C ASN A 128 -12.92 -20.38 10.79
N GLN A 129 -13.41 -21.37 10.05
CA GLN A 129 -12.90 -22.73 10.08
C GLN A 129 -11.42 -22.80 9.69
N LEU A 130 -11.05 -22.08 8.62
CA LEU A 130 -9.66 -21.92 8.23
C LEU A 130 -8.84 -21.22 9.32
N ALA A 131 -9.36 -20.17 9.94
CA ALA A 131 -8.66 -19.43 10.98
C ALA A 131 -8.34 -20.31 12.20
N HIS A 132 -9.32 -21.09 12.69
CA HIS A 132 -9.08 -22.05 13.78
C HIS A 132 -8.02 -23.08 13.41
N ARG A 133 -8.06 -23.60 12.17
CA ARG A 133 -7.02 -24.51 11.70
C ARG A 133 -5.63 -23.86 11.67
N LEU A 134 -5.53 -22.61 11.21
CA LEU A 134 -4.27 -21.86 11.20
C LEU A 134 -3.74 -21.60 12.61
N ILE A 135 -4.63 -21.29 13.57
CA ILE A 135 -4.28 -21.13 14.99
C ILE A 135 -3.72 -22.45 15.55
N GLU A 136 -4.34 -23.60 15.26
CA GLU A 136 -3.80 -24.93 15.64
C GLU A 136 -2.42 -25.21 15.05
N LEU A 137 -2.13 -24.68 13.85
CA LEU A 137 -0.82 -24.79 13.20
C LEU A 137 0.21 -23.78 13.74
N GLY A 138 -0.16 -23.00 14.76
CA GLY A 138 0.74 -22.06 15.43
C GLY A 138 0.85 -20.69 14.74
N VAL A 139 -0.18 -20.28 13.99
CA VAL A 139 -0.31 -18.89 13.55
C VAL A 139 -0.67 -18.02 14.75
N GLU A 140 0.16 -17.01 14.97
CA GLU A 140 0.05 -15.97 15.99
C GLU A 140 0.18 -14.59 15.31
N PRO A 141 -0.09 -13.47 15.99
CA PRO A 141 0.13 -12.14 15.44
C PRO A 141 1.49 -11.99 14.73
N ASP A 142 1.49 -11.33 13.57
CA ASP A 142 2.65 -11.12 12.70
C ASP A 142 3.29 -12.39 12.08
N SER A 143 2.72 -13.58 12.34
CA SER A 143 3.06 -14.79 11.59
C SER A 143 2.69 -14.66 10.13
N ARG A 144 3.51 -15.24 9.24
CA ARG A 144 3.26 -15.23 7.81
C ARG A 144 2.60 -16.53 7.37
N VAL A 145 1.62 -16.44 6.49
CA VAL A 145 1.00 -17.60 5.81
C VAL A 145 1.10 -17.34 4.31
N ALA A 146 1.78 -18.22 3.59
CA ALA A 146 1.91 -18.06 2.15
C ALA A 146 0.63 -18.49 1.45
N VAL A 147 0.24 -17.76 0.41
CA VAL A 147 -0.97 -18.02 -0.38
C VAL A 147 -0.56 -18.15 -1.83
N SER A 148 -0.62 -19.37 -2.36
CA SER A 148 -0.39 -19.71 -3.77
C SER A 148 -1.70 -20.17 -4.38
N LEU A 149 -2.54 -19.20 -4.75
CA LEU A 149 -3.89 -19.45 -5.28
C LEU A 149 -4.15 -18.55 -6.49
N ARG A 150 -4.93 -19.06 -7.44
CA ARG A 150 -5.50 -18.23 -8.50
C ARG A 150 -6.64 -17.37 -7.93
N ARG A 151 -7.04 -16.34 -8.68
CA ARG A 151 -8.19 -15.50 -8.31
C ARG A 151 -9.45 -16.36 -8.25
N GLY A 152 -10.12 -16.35 -7.11
CA GLY A 152 -11.27 -17.23 -6.86
C GLY A 152 -11.82 -17.04 -5.45
N GLN A 153 -12.81 -17.85 -5.10
CA GLN A 153 -13.45 -17.80 -3.79
C GLN A 153 -12.52 -18.28 -2.68
N GLU A 154 -11.75 -19.32 -2.98
CA GLU A 154 -10.74 -19.93 -2.12
C GLU A 154 -9.71 -18.90 -1.70
N MET A 155 -9.29 -18.01 -2.61
CA MET A 155 -8.38 -16.92 -2.31
C MET A 155 -9.01 -15.94 -1.30
N VAL A 156 -10.28 -15.55 -1.48
CA VAL A 156 -10.93 -14.62 -0.53
C VAL A 156 -11.10 -15.26 0.85
N VAL A 157 -11.49 -16.55 0.90
CA VAL A 157 -11.57 -17.34 2.14
C VAL A 157 -10.19 -17.42 2.81
N ALA A 158 -9.13 -17.68 2.04
CA ALA A 158 -7.75 -17.75 2.51
C ALA A 158 -7.31 -16.46 3.19
N LEU A 159 -7.44 -15.33 2.50
CA LEU A 159 -7.05 -14.02 3.03
C LEU A 159 -7.82 -13.67 4.31
N LEU A 160 -9.13 -13.88 4.30
CA LEU A 160 -9.97 -13.60 5.47
C LEU A 160 -9.64 -14.52 6.65
N GLY A 161 -9.43 -15.82 6.40
CA GLY A 161 -9.07 -16.79 7.43
C GLY A 161 -7.71 -16.50 8.06
N ILE A 162 -6.73 -16.08 7.26
CA ILE A 162 -5.41 -15.65 7.75
C ILE A 162 -5.54 -14.44 8.67
N LEU A 163 -6.28 -13.40 8.24
CA LEU A 163 -6.49 -12.20 9.05
C LEU A 163 -7.25 -12.49 10.36
N LYS A 164 -8.20 -13.42 10.35
CA LYS A 164 -8.94 -13.88 11.54
C LYS A 164 -8.07 -14.68 12.51
N ALA A 165 -7.09 -15.41 12.00
CA ALA A 165 -6.08 -16.09 12.81
C ALA A 165 -5.02 -15.12 13.39
N GLY A 166 -5.00 -13.87 12.93
CA GLY A 166 -3.99 -12.87 13.31
C GLY A 166 -2.72 -12.88 12.44
N GLY A 167 -2.66 -13.76 11.44
CA GLY A 167 -1.53 -13.83 10.52
C GLY A 167 -1.58 -12.77 9.42
N ALA A 168 -0.45 -12.61 8.75
CA ALA A 168 -0.26 -11.83 7.55
C ALA A 168 -0.11 -12.76 6.34
N TYR A 169 -0.79 -12.48 5.24
CA TYR A 169 -0.65 -13.29 4.04
C TYR A 169 0.57 -12.86 3.21
N VAL A 170 1.23 -13.83 2.58
CA VAL A 170 2.30 -13.60 1.61
C VAL A 170 1.84 -14.16 0.27
N PRO A 171 1.42 -13.32 -0.69
CA PRO A 171 0.97 -13.79 -1.98
C PRO A 171 2.17 -14.32 -2.77
N ILE A 172 2.09 -15.59 -3.17
CA ILE A 172 3.04 -16.23 -4.07
C ILE A 172 2.32 -16.43 -5.40
N ASP A 173 2.76 -15.73 -6.44
CA ASP A 173 2.19 -15.91 -7.77
C ASP A 173 2.59 -17.30 -8.32
N PRO A 174 1.63 -18.21 -8.58
CA PRO A 174 1.93 -19.56 -9.04
C PRO A 174 2.60 -19.59 -10.42
N ASP A 175 2.45 -18.54 -11.22
CA ASP A 175 2.99 -18.46 -12.57
C ASP A 175 4.47 -17.95 -12.57
N LEU A 176 5.03 -17.62 -11.39
CA LEU A 176 6.46 -17.29 -11.25
C LEU A 176 7.35 -18.53 -11.39
N PRO A 177 8.60 -18.38 -11.87
CA PRO A 177 9.56 -19.48 -11.89
C PRO A 177 9.75 -20.11 -10.50
N SER A 178 9.89 -21.43 -10.44
CA SER A 178 10.00 -22.18 -9.16
C SER A 178 11.12 -21.68 -8.24
N ALA A 179 12.25 -21.25 -8.81
CA ALA A 179 13.34 -20.64 -8.05
C ALA A 179 12.94 -19.35 -7.33
N ARG A 180 12.08 -18.52 -7.96
CA ARG A 180 11.56 -17.29 -7.34
C ARG A 180 10.54 -17.62 -6.25
N GLN A 181 9.65 -18.57 -6.48
CA GLN A 181 8.72 -19.05 -5.46
C GLN A 181 9.48 -19.59 -4.23
N ALA A 182 10.49 -20.43 -4.45
CA ALA A 182 11.32 -21.00 -3.39
C ALA A 182 12.06 -19.92 -2.60
N TYR A 183 12.61 -18.90 -3.27
CA TYR A 183 13.21 -17.75 -2.60
C TYR A 183 12.21 -17.02 -1.70
N MET A 184 11.02 -16.68 -2.22
CA MET A 184 9.99 -15.96 -1.46
C MET A 184 9.52 -16.77 -0.24
N LEU A 185 9.32 -18.09 -0.41
CA LEU A 185 8.94 -19.00 0.68
C LEU A 185 10.05 -19.13 1.72
N SER A 186 11.31 -19.20 1.30
CA SER A 186 12.45 -19.26 2.22
C SER A 186 12.66 -17.96 2.99
N ASP A 187 12.54 -16.81 2.33
CA ASP A 187 12.76 -15.49 2.93
C ASP A 187 11.59 -15.09 3.85
N SER A 188 10.35 -15.41 3.45
CA SER A 188 9.18 -15.13 4.27
C SER A 188 8.99 -16.11 5.44
N ALA A 189 9.59 -17.30 5.40
CA ALA A 189 9.48 -18.32 6.45
C ALA A 189 8.04 -18.47 7.00
N PRO A 190 7.05 -18.82 6.15
CA PRO A 190 5.65 -18.86 6.56
C PRO A 190 5.38 -20.05 7.50
N ARG A 191 4.39 -19.92 8.38
CA ARG A 191 3.92 -20.99 9.27
C ARG A 191 3.18 -22.10 8.50
N ALA A 192 2.53 -21.75 7.40
CA ALA A 192 1.79 -22.66 6.53
C ALA A 192 1.71 -22.09 5.10
N VAL A 193 1.41 -22.97 4.14
CA VAL A 193 1.13 -22.61 2.74
C VAL A 193 -0.30 -23.01 2.41
N LEU A 194 -1.08 -22.08 1.86
CA LEU A 194 -2.42 -22.33 1.31
C LEU A 194 -2.32 -22.42 -0.21
N THR A 195 -2.86 -23.49 -0.80
CA THR A 195 -2.82 -23.74 -2.24
C THR A 195 -4.08 -24.46 -2.73
N SER A 196 -4.20 -24.67 -4.03
CA SER A 196 -5.20 -25.52 -4.68
C SER A 196 -4.56 -26.78 -5.26
N SER A 197 -5.39 -27.78 -5.58
CA SER A 197 -4.96 -29.11 -6.00
C SER A 197 -4.21 -29.08 -7.34
N ASP A 198 -4.61 -28.17 -8.24
CA ASP A 198 -3.95 -27.95 -9.53
C ASP A 198 -2.55 -27.33 -9.41
N LEU A 199 -2.31 -26.54 -8.35
CA LEU A 199 -1.04 -25.86 -8.11
C LEU A 199 -0.08 -26.64 -7.21
N LEU A 200 -0.57 -27.68 -6.53
CA LEU A 200 0.21 -28.43 -5.54
C LEU A 200 1.51 -29.03 -6.12
N ALA A 201 1.46 -29.48 -7.38
CA ALA A 201 2.61 -30.11 -8.03
C ALA A 201 3.73 -29.10 -8.41
N ASP A 202 3.39 -27.82 -8.55
CA ASP A 202 4.32 -26.77 -8.97
C ASP A 202 5.02 -26.10 -7.78
N LEU A 203 4.56 -26.36 -6.56
CA LEU A 203 5.19 -25.85 -5.35
C LEU A 203 6.58 -26.49 -5.15
N PRO A 204 7.58 -25.69 -4.71
CA PRO A 204 8.88 -26.24 -4.33
C PRO A 204 8.75 -27.17 -3.12
N ALA A 205 9.81 -27.91 -2.78
CA ALA A 205 9.82 -28.72 -1.56
C ALA A 205 9.65 -27.83 -0.31
N LEU A 206 8.64 -28.14 0.50
CA LEU A 206 8.25 -27.38 1.69
C LEU A 206 8.51 -28.19 2.96
N SER A 207 8.96 -27.53 4.02
CA SER A 207 9.09 -28.10 5.38
C SER A 207 7.94 -27.71 6.31
N VAL A 208 6.96 -26.97 5.78
CA VAL A 208 5.83 -26.40 6.52
C VAL A 208 4.52 -27.05 6.08
N PRO A 209 3.48 -27.05 6.92
CA PRO A 209 2.17 -27.57 6.55
C PRO A 209 1.61 -26.91 5.28
N VAL A 210 1.07 -27.73 4.38
CA VAL A 210 0.36 -27.28 3.17
C VAL A 210 -1.12 -27.63 3.33
N LEU A 211 -1.99 -26.64 3.14
CA LEU A 211 -3.44 -26.82 3.15
C LEU A 211 -3.96 -26.60 1.73
N VAL A 212 -4.64 -27.61 1.19
CA VAL A 212 -5.19 -27.58 -0.17
C VAL A 212 -6.69 -27.26 -0.12
N LEU A 213 -7.07 -26.05 -0.51
CA LEU A 213 -8.40 -25.49 -0.19
C LEU A 213 -9.56 -26.02 -1.04
N ASP A 214 -9.27 -26.74 -2.12
CA ASP A 214 -10.24 -27.41 -2.99
C ASP A 214 -10.21 -28.95 -2.85
N ASN A 215 -9.27 -29.49 -2.06
CA ASN A 215 -9.15 -30.92 -1.83
C ASN A 215 -10.21 -31.40 -0.83
N ARG A 216 -10.84 -32.54 -1.14
CA ARG A 216 -11.93 -33.11 -0.35
C ARG A 216 -11.54 -33.42 1.10
N ASP A 217 -10.35 -33.96 1.30
CA ASP A 217 -9.90 -34.39 2.64
C ASP A 217 -9.57 -33.18 3.53
N ASP A 218 -8.89 -32.17 2.99
CA ASP A 218 -8.61 -30.91 3.67
C ASP A 218 -9.90 -30.16 3.99
N LEU A 219 -10.82 -30.04 3.02
CA LEU A 219 -12.14 -29.45 3.25
C LEU A 219 -12.93 -30.18 4.34
N ALA A 220 -12.86 -31.51 4.37
CA ALA A 220 -13.51 -32.30 5.42
C ALA A 220 -12.87 -32.10 6.81
N GLN A 221 -11.57 -31.78 6.88
CA GLN A 221 -10.91 -31.40 8.13
C GLN A 221 -11.28 -29.99 8.55
N LEU A 222 -11.28 -29.02 7.64
CA LEU A 222 -11.71 -27.66 7.90
C LEU A 222 -13.17 -27.62 8.36
N ALA A 223 -14.05 -28.42 7.76
CA ALA A 223 -15.45 -28.49 8.16
C ALA A 223 -15.68 -28.96 9.61
N LYS A 224 -14.69 -29.61 10.24
CA LYS A 224 -14.73 -30.02 11.66
C LYS A 224 -14.32 -28.90 12.61
N GLN A 225 -13.68 -27.84 12.10
CA GLN A 225 -13.28 -26.70 12.91
C GLN A 225 -14.50 -25.89 13.34
N PRO A 226 -14.41 -25.12 14.45
CA PRO A 226 -15.48 -24.25 14.87
C PRO A 226 -15.87 -23.24 13.77
N SER A 227 -17.17 -23.01 13.61
CA SER A 227 -17.70 -22.05 12.63
C SER A 227 -17.79 -20.61 13.14
N GLY A 228 -17.63 -20.40 14.45
CA GLY A 228 -17.66 -19.08 15.09
C GLY A 228 -16.35 -18.31 14.93
N ASN A 229 -16.43 -16.97 14.95
CA ASN A 229 -15.25 -16.11 14.83
C ASN A 229 -14.25 -16.41 15.96
N PRO A 230 -12.94 -16.53 15.67
CA PRO A 230 -11.92 -16.52 16.71
C PRO A 230 -12.01 -15.25 17.58
N ASP A 231 -11.72 -15.37 18.87
CA ASP A 231 -11.71 -14.21 19.76
C ASP A 231 -10.45 -13.38 19.52
N ALA A 232 -10.60 -12.30 18.76
CA ALA A 232 -9.51 -11.37 18.44
C ALA A 232 -8.84 -10.78 19.69
N LYS A 233 -9.56 -10.60 20.80
CA LYS A 233 -8.98 -10.09 22.05
C LYS A 233 -8.14 -11.16 22.74
N ALA A 234 -8.63 -12.40 22.78
CA ALA A 234 -7.87 -13.52 23.34
C ALA A 234 -6.59 -13.81 22.55
N LEU A 235 -6.62 -13.59 21.24
CA LEU A 235 -5.44 -13.68 20.35
C LEU A 235 -4.52 -12.45 20.43
N GLY A 236 -4.92 -11.40 21.16
CA GLY A 236 -4.15 -10.17 21.30
C GLY A 236 -4.06 -9.33 20.02
N LEU A 237 -4.99 -9.47 19.07
CA LEU A 237 -4.92 -8.78 17.78
C LEU A 237 -5.02 -7.26 17.94
N GLN A 238 -4.18 -6.52 17.22
CA GLN A 238 -4.12 -5.06 17.20
C GLN A 238 -4.12 -4.55 15.75
N PRO A 239 -4.60 -3.31 15.50
CA PRO A 239 -4.66 -2.74 14.15
C PRO A 239 -3.30 -2.51 13.47
N ASN A 240 -2.20 -2.52 14.25
CA ASN A 240 -0.83 -2.33 13.76
C ASN A 240 -0.09 -3.63 13.44
N HIS A 241 -0.70 -4.79 13.67
CA HIS A 241 -0.14 -6.07 13.22
C HIS A 241 -0.16 -6.17 11.69
N LEU A 242 0.75 -6.96 11.15
CA LEU A 242 0.89 -7.18 9.73
C LEU A 242 -0.40 -7.76 9.12
N ALA A 243 -0.88 -7.14 8.04
CA ALA A 243 -1.96 -7.69 7.22
C ALA A 243 -1.41 -8.53 6.06
N TYR A 244 -0.31 -8.09 5.44
CA TYR A 244 0.34 -8.77 4.33
C TYR A 244 1.82 -8.37 4.19
N VAL A 245 2.59 -9.17 3.45
CA VAL A 245 3.95 -8.85 3.01
C VAL A 245 4.05 -9.02 1.50
N LEU A 246 4.59 -8.02 0.79
CA LEU A 246 4.80 -8.05 -0.67
C LEU A 246 6.28 -8.18 -1.02
N TYR A 247 6.56 -8.75 -2.20
CA TYR A 247 7.89 -9.02 -2.78
C TYR A 247 8.05 -8.40 -4.16
#